data_AF-A0A1G7RR11-F1
#
_entry.id   AF-A0A1G7RR11-F1
#
_cell.length_a   1.000
_cell.length_b   1.000
_cell.length_c   1.000
_cell.angle_alpha   90.00
_cell.angle_beta   90.00
_cell.angle_gamma   90.00
#
_symmetry.space_group_name_H-M   'P 1'
#
loop_
_entity.id
_entity.type
_entity.pdbx_description
1 polymer ?
#
loop_
_entity_poly.entity_id
_entity_poly.type
_entity_poly.pdbx_seq_one_letter_code
_entity_poly.pdbx_strand_id
1 'polypeptide(L)' 'MSDDDVMDKKRQKAADKIITRMTEEGASPGDIKIQKKANKDAFGHEGDYDADRG' A
#
# COMPACT_ATOMS: atom_id res chain seq x y z
N MET A 1 -7.01 -3.62 21.51
CA MET A 1 -6.65 -3.89 20.10
C MET A 1 -6.50 -5.39 20.03
N SER A 2 -7.33 -6.07 19.24
CA SER A 2 -7.15 -7.50 19.00
C SER A 2 -5.89 -7.73 18.16
N ASP A 3 -5.33 -8.93 18.18
CA ASP A 3 -4.18 -9.27 17.32
C ASP A 3 -4.53 -9.11 15.82
N ASP A 4 -5.79 -9.32 15.45
CA ASP A 4 -6.30 -9.08 14.10
C ASP A 4 -6.18 -7.61 13.68
N ASP A 5 -6.54 -6.65 14.56
CA ASP A 5 -6.40 -5.22 14.27
C ASP A 5 -4.94 -4.81 14.04
N VAL A 6 -4.00 -5.47 14.74
CA VAL A 6 -2.57 -5.19 14.62
C VAL A 6 -2.03 -5.74 13.31
N MET A 7 -2.43 -6.94 12.93
CA MET A 7 -2.01 -7.56 11.67
C MET A 7 -2.63 -6.87 10.46
N ASP A 8 -3.88 -6.41 10.57
CA ASP A 8 -4.55 -5.61 9.54
C ASP A 8 -3.81 -4.29 9.28
N LYS A 9 -3.49 -3.54 10.33
CA LYS A 9 -2.69 -2.30 10.22
C LYS A 9 -1.30 -2.53 9.62
N LYS A 10 -0.67 -3.68 9.91
CA LYS A 10 0.63 -4.03 9.30
C LYS A 10 0.49 -4.28 7.80
N ARG A 11 -0.57 -4.96 7.38
CA ARG A 11 -0.90 -5.22 5.97
C ARG A 11 -1.20 -3.92 5.23
N GLN A 12 -2.00 -3.03 5.82
CA GLN A 12 -2.26 -1.70 5.28
C GLN A 12 -0.98 -0.90 5.11
N LYS A 13 -0.13 -0.82 6.15
CA LYS A 13 1.16 -0.11 6.07
C LYS A 13 2.10 -0.68 5.01
N ALA A 14 2.08 -1.99 4.78
CA ALA A 14 2.88 -2.61 3.73
C ALA A 14 2.40 -2.18 2.34
N ALA A 15 1.08 -2.19 2.11
CA ALA A 15 0.48 -1.73 0.87
C ALA A 15 0.78 -0.23 0.62
N ASP A 16 0.58 0.62 1.64
CA ASP A 16 0.88 2.06 1.57
C ASP A 16 2.34 2.29 1.19
N LYS A 17 3.29 1.62 1.86
CA LYS A 17 4.73 1.80 1.61
C LYS A 17 5.11 1.47 0.16
N ILE A 18 4.49 0.44 -0.42
CA ILE A 18 4.74 0.06 -1.81
C ILE A 18 4.23 1.17 -2.75
N ILE A 19 3.01 1.68 -2.53
CA ILE A 19 2.43 2.74 -3.36
C ILE A 19 3.20 4.05 -3.21
N THR A 20 3.58 4.44 -1.98
CA THR A 20 4.43 5.61 -1.71
C THR A 20 5.73 5.52 -2.50
N ARG A 21 6.46 4.41 -2.35
CA ARG A 21 7.73 4.21 -3.06
C ARG A 21 7.59 4.27 -4.58
N MET A 22 6.58 3.59 -5.14
CA MET A 22 6.33 3.66 -6.58
C MET A 22 6.03 5.08 -7.05
N THR A 23 5.28 5.85 -6.25
CA THR A 23 4.94 7.23 -6.58
C THR A 23 6.18 8.13 -6.53
N GLU A 24 7.03 7.97 -5.51
CA GLU A 24 8.30 8.70 -5.36
C GLU A 24 9.32 8.36 -6.46
N GLU A 25 9.36 7.09 -6.88
CA GLU A 25 10.19 6.63 -8.00
C GLU A 25 9.64 7.06 -9.37
N GLY A 26 8.49 7.74 -9.41
CA GLY A 26 7.88 8.25 -10.64
C GLY A 26 7.21 7.17 -11.49
N ALA A 27 6.74 6.07 -10.88
CA ALA A 27 5.99 5.03 -11.57
C ALA A 27 4.75 5.61 -12.26
N SER A 28 4.37 5.00 -13.38
CA SER A 28 3.21 5.48 -14.11
C SER A 28 1.91 5.24 -13.32
N PRO A 29 0.86 6.05 -13.52
CA PRO A 29 -0.45 5.80 -12.92
C PRO A 29 -1.02 4.41 -13.26
N GLY A 30 -0.66 3.86 -14.42
CA GLY A 30 -1.03 2.50 -14.82
C GLY A 30 -0.38 1.45 -13.94
N ASP A 31 0.91 1.58 -13.67
CA ASP A 31 1.66 0.66 -12.81
C ASP A 31 1.18 0.75 -11.36
N ILE A 32 0.95 1.96 -10.85
CA ILE A 32 0.38 2.19 -9.53
C ILE A 32 -0.99 1.50 -9.42
N LYS A 33 -1.84 1.59 -10.44
CA LYS A 33 -3.16 0.94 -10.44
C LYS A 33 -3.04 -0.59 -10.43
N ILE A 34 -2.11 -1.16 -11.19
CA ILE A 34 -1.84 -2.61 -11.18
C ILE A 34 -1.34 -3.03 -9.80
N GLN A 35 -0.43 -2.28 -9.20
CA GLN A 35 0.09 -2.58 -7.88
C GLN A 35 -0.97 -2.45 -6.78
N LYS A 36 -1.85 -1.45 -6.83
CA LYS A 36 -2.99 -1.32 -5.90
C LYS A 36 -3.86 -2.57 -5.94
N LYS A 37 -4.14 -3.10 -7.14
CA LYS A 37 -4.91 -4.34 -7.29
C LYS A 37 -4.15 -5.55 -6.70
N ALA A 38 -2.85 -5.68 -6.99
CA ALA A 38 -2.02 -6.73 -6.42
C ALA A 38 -1.93 -6.67 -4.89
N ASN A 39 -1.85 -5.46 -4.32
CA ASN A 39 -1.85 -5.24 -2.88
C ASN A 39 -3.18 -5.66 -2.25
N LYS A 40 -4.32 -5.36 -2.90
CA LYS A 40 -5.63 -5.83 -2.43
C LYS A 40 -5.71 -7.34 -2.35
N ASP A 41 -5.21 -8.03 -3.37
CA ASP A 41 -5.23 -9.49 -3.43
C ASP A 41 -4.28 -10.13 -2.40
N ALA A 42 -3.11 -9.52 -2.15
CA ALA A 42 -2.10 -10.05 -1.23
C ALA A 42 -2.32 -9.65 0.25
N PHE A 43 -2.74 -8.42 0.50
CA PHE A 43 -2.80 -7.80 1.83
C PHE A 43 -4.23 -7.49 2.28
N GLY A 44 -5.21 -7.52 1.38
CA GLY A 44 -6.58 -7.04 1.63
C GLY A 44 -6.73 -5.52 1.49
N HIS A 45 -5.63 -4.81 1.21
CA HIS A 45 -5.57 -3.35 1.17
C HIS A 45 -4.91 -2.90 -0.12
N GLU A 46 -5.50 -1.93 -0.82
CA GLU A 46 -4.90 -1.38 -2.05
C GLU A 46 -3.64 -0.56 -1.75
N GLY A 47 -3.61 0.08 -0.58
CA GLY A 47 -2.58 1.01 -0.17
C GLY A 47 -2.82 2.40 -0.79
N ASP A 48 -2.43 3.42 -0.04
CA ASP A 48 -2.52 4.81 -0.49
C ASP A 48 -1.18 5.51 -0.48
N TYR A 49 -1.08 6.52 -1.36
CA TYR A 49 0.07 7.41 -1.38
C TYR A 49 0.01 8.27 -0.14
N ASP A 50 0.93 8.03 0.78
CA ASP A 50 1.11 8.82 1.99
C ASP A 50 2.37 9.68 1.81
N ALA A 51 2.17 10.94 1.43
CA ALA A 51 3.25 11.91 1.19
C ALA A 51 3.99 12.29 2.48
N ASP A 52 3.36 12.07 3.65
CA ASP A 52 3.91 12.39 4.96
C ASP A 52 4.74 11.23 5.54
N ARG A 53 4.91 10.14 4.78
CA ARG A 53 5.71 8.96 5.13
C ARG A 53 7.08 8.85 4.43
N GLY A 54 7.41 9.81 3.56
CA GLY A 54 8.70 9.93 2.88
C GLY A 54 9.82 10.43 3.78
#